data_AF-A0A976CLJ7-F1
#
_entry.id   AF-A0A976CLJ7-F1
#
_cell.length_a   1.000
_cell.length_b   1.000
_cell.length_c   1.000
_cell.angle_alpha   90.00
_cell.angle_beta   90.00
_cell.angle_gamma   90.00
#
_symmetry.space_group_name_H-M   'P 1'
#
loop_
_entity.id
_entity.type
_entity.pdbx_description
1 polymer ?
#
loop_
_entity_poly.entity_id
_entity_poly.type
_entity_poly.pdbx_seq_one_letter_code
_entity_poly.pdbx_strand_id
1 'polypeptide(L)'
;MASLLINVLAIKSTYSQQNCQNVQTSIQIIDETGGRQISGTSSVDTLQESHFKNYVTTISKHISAKIDEISQCHGDLKSSPEVKLFFVYRRLVKTAPLAPFNLERTESNDARHLDSPWVKLTFSHSPTIVVRAVFLWSERQFLFDQALMSGIRASPTNPLLPIDEPIFEQFVKDYIDSVLLVPSPEAVSASPTSISKRLPPDIFWLFSNALQTTRGPFSAIVARALSSAVGKAAIGMPLIINLLDKTEQCVHGEP
;
A
#
# COMPACT_ATOMS: atom_id res chain seq x y z
N MET A 1 -10.53 3.50 -12.07
CA MET A 1 -9.73 3.13 -13.25
C MET A 1 -8.97 1.79 -13.09
N ALA A 2 -9.43 0.83 -12.25
CA ALA A 2 -8.81 -0.49 -12.09
C ALA A 2 -9.67 -1.66 -12.65
N SER A 3 -10.63 -1.38 -13.53
CA SER A 3 -11.23 -2.35 -14.46
C SER A 3 -10.59 -2.22 -15.85
N LEU A 4 -9.27 -2.06 -15.85
CA LEU A 4 -8.44 -2.30 -17.03
C LEU A 4 -8.03 -3.76 -17.11
N LEU A 5 -7.93 -4.49 -15.98
CA LEU A 5 -7.64 -5.93 -15.99
C LEU A 5 -8.71 -6.74 -16.74
N ILE A 6 -9.98 -6.45 -16.49
CA ILE A 6 -11.12 -7.08 -17.17
C ILE A 6 -11.24 -6.57 -18.62
N ASN A 7 -11.20 -5.25 -18.84
CA ASN A 7 -11.36 -4.69 -20.19
C ASN A 7 -10.17 -4.94 -21.13
N VAL A 8 -8.94 -5.11 -20.63
CA VAL A 8 -7.77 -5.49 -21.45
C VAL A 8 -7.81 -6.98 -21.79
N LEU A 9 -8.33 -7.83 -20.90
CA LEU A 9 -8.59 -9.24 -21.21
C LEU A 9 -9.82 -9.42 -22.13
N ALA A 10 -10.78 -8.50 -22.07
CA ALA A 10 -12.03 -8.51 -22.85
C ALA A 10 -11.99 -7.66 -24.13
N ILE A 11 -10.82 -7.23 -24.63
CA ILE A 11 -10.71 -6.53 -25.93
C ILE A 11 -11.16 -7.49 -27.05
N LYS A 12 -12.45 -7.42 -27.38
CA LYS A 12 -13.18 -7.94 -28.54
C LYS A 12 -12.71 -9.28 -29.10
N SER A 13 -13.07 -10.37 -28.42
CA SER A 13 -13.31 -11.65 -29.09
C SER A 13 -14.82 -11.84 -29.26
N THR A 14 -15.37 -11.45 -30.41
CA THR A 14 -16.72 -11.81 -30.86
C THR A 14 -16.76 -13.25 -31.37
N TYR A 15 -16.09 -14.18 -30.70
CA TYR A 15 -15.97 -15.56 -31.16
C TYR A 15 -16.35 -16.59 -30.10
N SER A 16 -16.97 -17.63 -30.63
CA SER A 16 -17.60 -18.81 -30.03
C SER A 16 -16.94 -19.36 -28.75
N GLN A 17 -17.80 -19.80 -27.83
CA GLN A 17 -17.47 -20.44 -26.55
C GLN A 17 -16.68 -21.74 -26.75
N GLN A 18 -15.35 -21.71 -26.56
CA GLN A 18 -14.52 -22.89 -26.27
C GLN A 18 -13.30 -22.49 -25.41
N ASN A 19 -12.86 -23.43 -24.57
CA ASN A 19 -11.95 -23.34 -23.42
C ASN A 19 -10.81 -22.29 -23.46
N CYS A 20 -10.74 -21.44 -22.44
CA CYS A 20 -9.49 -20.77 -22.03
C CYS A 20 -8.59 -21.75 -21.30
N GLN A 21 -7.42 -22.09 -21.88
CA GLN A 21 -6.35 -22.71 -21.12
C GLN A 21 -5.21 -21.72 -20.90
N ASN A 22 -4.80 -21.62 -19.63
CA ASN A 22 -3.55 -21.07 -19.09
C ASN A 22 -3.45 -19.54 -19.04
N VAL A 23 -3.99 -18.90 -17.99
CA VAL A 23 -3.48 -17.60 -17.51
C VAL A 23 -2.30 -17.85 -16.59
N GLN A 24 -1.13 -17.27 -16.89
CA GLN A 24 0.05 -17.44 -16.03
C GLN A 24 0.07 -16.35 -14.97
N THR A 25 -0.17 -16.72 -13.71
CA THR A 25 -0.09 -15.80 -12.57
C THR A 25 1.21 -16.03 -11.80
N SER A 26 1.97 -14.97 -11.57
CA SER A 26 3.13 -14.98 -10.67
C SER A 26 2.93 -13.99 -9.53
N ILE A 27 3.21 -14.44 -8.31
CA ILE A 27 3.12 -13.63 -7.09
C ILE A 27 4.51 -13.46 -6.53
N GLN A 28 4.90 -12.22 -6.30
CA GLN A 28 6.14 -11.84 -5.65
C GLN A 28 5.81 -11.01 -4.42
N ILE A 29 6.39 -11.39 -3.28
CA ILE A 29 6.25 -10.66 -2.03
C ILE A 29 7.61 -10.05 -1.73
N ILE A 30 7.62 -8.73 -1.56
CA ILE A 30 8.81 -7.91 -1.37
C ILE A 30 8.70 -7.28 0.00
N ASP A 31 9.65 -7.62 0.84
CA ASP A 31 9.81 -7.03 2.15
C ASP A 31 10.93 -5.97 2.09
N GLU A 32 10.56 -4.68 2.22
CA GLU A 32 11.50 -3.56 2.31
C GLU A 32 11.83 -3.20 3.77
N THR A 33 11.93 -4.18 4.69
CA THR A 33 12.21 -3.90 6.11
C THR A 33 13.68 -3.76 6.48
N GLY A 34 14.61 -3.69 5.52
CA GLY A 34 16.04 -3.52 5.81
C GLY A 34 16.72 -4.75 6.44
N GLY A 35 15.98 -5.81 6.78
CA GLY A 35 16.53 -7.09 7.22
C GLY A 35 16.31 -8.15 6.14
N ARG A 36 17.38 -8.50 5.40
CA ARG A 36 17.36 -9.39 4.22
C ARG A 36 16.35 -8.97 3.15
N GLN A 37 16.87 -8.44 2.06
CA GLN A 37 16.14 -8.41 0.79
C GLN A 37 15.69 -9.83 0.47
N ILE A 38 14.42 -10.18 0.70
CA ILE A 38 13.88 -11.45 0.22
C ILE A 38 13.58 -11.23 -1.27
N SER A 39 14.65 -11.10 -2.06
CA SER A 39 14.60 -11.26 -3.51
C SER A 39 14.41 -12.75 -3.77
N GLY A 40 13.16 -13.20 -3.63
CA GLY A 40 12.74 -14.57 -3.84
C GLY A 40 11.23 -14.64 -3.74
N THR A 41 10.63 -15.54 -4.49
CA THR A 41 9.22 -15.93 -4.34
C THR A 41 9.00 -16.46 -2.92
N SER A 42 8.77 -15.56 -1.98
CA SER A 42 8.51 -15.91 -0.59
C SER A 42 7.11 -16.48 -0.51
N SER A 43 6.95 -17.65 0.12
CA SER A 43 5.61 -18.15 0.41
C SER A 43 4.91 -17.16 1.35
N VAL A 44 3.61 -16.98 1.16
CA VAL A 44 2.74 -16.25 2.10
C VAL A 44 2.87 -16.82 3.51
N ASP A 45 3.23 -18.11 3.64
CA ASP A 45 3.43 -18.79 4.91
C ASP A 45 4.63 -18.30 5.72
N THR A 46 5.64 -17.71 5.07
CA THR A 46 6.84 -17.20 5.75
C THR A 46 6.67 -15.78 6.31
N LEU A 47 5.53 -15.14 6.06
CA LEU A 47 5.25 -13.79 6.56
C LEU A 47 4.91 -13.80 8.06
N GLN A 48 5.70 -13.05 8.83
CA GLN A 48 5.52 -12.90 10.29
C GLN A 48 4.41 -11.89 10.64
N GLU A 49 4.25 -10.85 9.83
CA GLU A 49 3.28 -9.77 10.07
C GLU A 49 1.86 -10.23 9.72
N SER A 50 1.04 -10.54 10.74
CA SER A 50 -0.29 -11.14 10.55
C SER A 50 -1.23 -10.28 9.69
N HIS A 51 -1.18 -8.96 9.85
CA HIS A 51 -2.01 -8.02 9.07
C HIS A 51 -1.59 -7.96 7.60
N PHE A 52 -0.28 -7.91 7.32
CA PHE A 52 0.23 -7.93 5.96
C PHE A 52 -0.01 -9.29 5.30
N LYS A 53 0.16 -10.40 6.03
CA LYS A 53 -0.17 -11.75 5.55
C LYS A 53 -1.64 -11.84 5.14
N ASN A 54 -2.55 -11.33 5.98
CA ASN A 54 -3.98 -11.30 5.66
C ASN A 54 -4.26 -10.45 4.41
N TYR A 55 -3.60 -9.31 4.27
CA TYR A 55 -3.71 -8.44 3.10
C TYR A 55 -3.30 -9.15 1.81
N VAL A 56 -2.10 -9.74 1.78
CA VAL A 56 -1.60 -10.50 0.62
C VAL A 56 -2.55 -11.62 0.26
N THR A 57 -3.00 -12.39 1.26
CA THR A 57 -3.91 -13.53 1.06
C THR A 57 -5.24 -13.09 0.47
N THR A 58 -5.82 -12.02 1.03
CA THR A 58 -7.15 -11.53 0.61
C THR A 58 -7.11 -10.99 -0.82
N ILE A 59 -6.13 -10.15 -1.15
CA ILE A 59 -5.99 -9.61 -2.51
C ILE A 59 -5.66 -10.70 -3.51
N SER A 60 -4.73 -11.60 -3.18
CA SER A 60 -4.38 -12.72 -4.08
C SER A 60 -5.60 -13.58 -4.36
N LYS A 61 -6.38 -13.93 -3.33
CA LYS A 61 -7.63 -14.70 -3.48
C LYS A 61 -8.65 -13.97 -4.36
N HIS A 62 -8.83 -12.66 -4.17
CA HIS A 62 -9.75 -11.85 -4.97
C HIS A 62 -9.34 -11.83 -6.45
N ILE A 63 -8.07 -11.57 -6.72
CA ILE A 63 -7.54 -11.53 -8.09
C ILE A 63 -7.62 -12.90 -8.75
N SER A 64 -7.25 -13.98 -8.06
CA SER A 64 -7.40 -15.35 -8.58
C SER A 64 -8.85 -15.67 -8.92
N ALA A 65 -9.80 -15.38 -8.02
CA ALA A 65 -11.22 -15.59 -8.30
C ALA A 65 -11.70 -14.80 -9.53
N LYS A 66 -11.22 -13.56 -9.70
CA LYS A 66 -11.53 -12.75 -10.89
C LYS A 66 -10.90 -13.29 -12.16
N ILE A 67 -9.67 -13.79 -12.11
CA ILE A 67 -9.02 -14.44 -13.26
C ILE A 67 -9.79 -15.71 -13.65
N ASP A 68 -10.22 -16.51 -12.68
CA ASP A 68 -11.00 -17.72 -12.91
C ASP A 68 -12.35 -17.39 -13.55
N GLU A 69 -13.04 -16.34 -13.07
CA GLU A 69 -14.29 -15.83 -13.65
C GLU A 69 -14.10 -15.41 -15.13
N ILE A 70 -13.07 -14.62 -15.43
CA ILE A 70 -12.78 -14.16 -16.80
C ILE A 70 -12.44 -15.33 -17.73
N SER A 71 -11.68 -16.30 -17.24
CA SER A 71 -11.30 -17.50 -18.01
C SER A 71 -12.52 -18.33 -18.41
N GLN A 72 -13.62 -18.25 -17.65
CA GLN A 72 -14.88 -18.93 -17.96
C GLN A 72 -15.72 -18.17 -19.01
N CYS A 73 -15.50 -16.86 -19.20
CA CYS A 73 -16.40 -16.00 -19.98
C CYS A 73 -15.91 -15.59 -21.38
N HIS A 74 -14.60 -15.56 -21.65
CA HIS A 74 -14.06 -14.98 -22.89
C HIS A 74 -13.30 -16.00 -23.74
N GLY A 75 -13.77 -16.27 -24.96
CA GLY A 75 -13.14 -17.22 -25.88
C GLY A 75 -11.77 -16.76 -26.40
N ASP A 76 -10.85 -17.72 -26.46
CA ASP A 76 -9.57 -17.78 -27.17
C ASP A 76 -8.76 -16.46 -27.25
N LEU A 77 -7.96 -16.20 -26.22
CA LEU A 77 -6.80 -15.33 -26.33
C LEU A 77 -5.68 -16.12 -27.03
N LYS A 78 -5.25 -15.67 -28.23
CA LYS A 78 -4.11 -16.26 -28.97
C LYS A 78 -2.81 -16.34 -28.15
N SER A 79 -2.73 -15.60 -27.05
CA SER A 79 -1.63 -15.64 -26.10
C SER A 79 -2.14 -15.58 -24.66
N SER A 80 -1.64 -16.49 -23.83
CA SER A 80 -1.84 -16.48 -22.38
C SER A 80 -1.40 -15.14 -21.77
N PRO A 81 -2.32 -14.38 -21.17
CA PRO A 81 -1.95 -13.15 -20.46
C PRO A 81 -1.11 -13.51 -19.23
N GLU A 82 -0.08 -12.71 -18.98
CA GLU A 82 0.80 -12.88 -17.81
C GLU A 82 0.41 -11.85 -16.75
N VAL A 83 0.03 -12.32 -15.56
CA VAL A 83 -0.30 -11.46 -14.42
C VAL A 83 0.82 -11.55 -13.40
N LYS A 84 1.46 -10.41 -13.10
CA LYS A 84 2.53 -10.29 -12.11
C LYS A 84 2.03 -9.44 -10.95
N LEU A 85 1.86 -10.07 -9.79
CA LEU A 85 1.46 -9.40 -8.55
C LEU A 85 2.70 -9.19 -7.68
N PHE A 86 2.90 -7.95 -7.23
CA PHE A 86 3.97 -7.57 -6.32
C PHE A 86 3.33 -7.02 -5.06
N PHE A 87 3.66 -7.58 -3.91
CA PHE A 87 3.21 -7.08 -2.61
C PHE A 87 4.41 -6.48 -1.88
N VAL A 88 4.38 -5.17 -1.63
CA VAL A 88 5.51 -4.44 -1.03
C VAL A 88 5.15 -4.03 0.39
N TYR A 89 5.93 -4.45 1.38
CA TYR A 89 5.77 -4.03 2.78
C TYR A 89 6.80 -2.95 3.14
N ARG A 90 6.31 -1.82 3.68
CA ARG A 90 7.10 -0.69 4.19
C ARG A 90 6.73 -0.37 5.63
N ARG A 91 7.70 -0.53 6.52
CA ARG A 91 7.61 -0.08 7.92
C ARG A 91 7.70 1.43 8.05
N LEU A 92 7.24 1.93 9.20
CA LEU A 92 7.35 3.33 9.59
C LEU A 92 8.82 3.77 9.65
N VAL A 93 9.64 2.92 10.27
CA VAL A 93 11.06 3.13 10.51
C VAL A 93 11.87 2.06 9.80
N LYS A 94 12.91 2.45 9.08
CA LYS A 94 13.88 1.51 8.49
C LYS A 94 15.08 1.36 9.43
N THR A 95 15.48 0.11 9.64
CA THR A 95 16.64 -0.26 10.47
C THR A 95 17.91 -0.49 9.63
N ALA A 96 17.78 -0.50 8.30
CA ALA A 96 18.90 -0.58 7.38
C ALA A 96 18.60 0.19 6.09
N PRO A 97 19.62 0.51 5.28
CA PRO A 97 19.43 1.12 3.96
C PRO A 97 18.52 0.25 3.09
N LEU A 98 17.48 0.87 2.53
CA LEU A 98 16.57 0.21 1.62
C LEU A 98 17.18 0.22 0.22
N ALA A 99 17.32 -0.95 -0.40
CA ALA A 99 17.47 -0.99 -1.84
C ALA A 99 16.14 -0.48 -2.44
N PRO A 100 16.14 0.56 -3.27
CA PRO A 100 14.91 1.06 -3.85
C PRO A 100 14.28 -0.05 -4.69
N PHE A 101 13.03 -0.43 -4.39
CA PHE A 101 12.23 -1.20 -5.32
C PHE A 101 11.90 -0.33 -6.53
N ASN A 102 12.80 -0.36 -7.52
CA ASN A 102 12.61 0.31 -8.80
C ASN A 102 11.71 -0.56 -9.70
N LEU A 103 10.45 -0.16 -9.73
CA LEU A 103 9.43 -0.67 -10.63
C LEU A 103 9.66 -0.31 -12.10
N GLU A 104 10.48 0.70 -12.37
CA GLU A 104 10.72 1.29 -13.70
C GLU A 104 11.46 0.39 -14.69
N ARG A 105 11.78 -0.85 -14.34
CA ARG A 105 12.75 -1.65 -15.12
C ARG A 105 12.22 -2.21 -16.45
N THR A 106 11.03 -1.85 -16.92
CA THR A 106 10.54 -2.25 -18.26
C THR A 106 9.35 -1.40 -18.71
N GLU A 107 9.53 -0.09 -18.80
CA GLU A 107 8.54 0.76 -19.49
C GLU A 107 8.73 0.62 -21.00
N SER A 108 7.84 -0.11 -21.67
CA SER A 108 7.64 0.06 -23.10
C SER A 108 6.87 1.36 -23.31
N ASN A 109 7.19 2.16 -24.33
CA ASN A 109 6.51 3.43 -24.64
C ASN A 109 4.98 3.34 -24.77
N ASP A 110 4.42 2.14 -24.96
CA ASP A 110 2.97 1.90 -25.11
C ASP A 110 2.28 1.42 -23.82
N ALA A 111 2.95 1.46 -22.67
CA ALA A 111 2.38 0.99 -21.41
C ALA A 111 1.34 1.98 -20.87
N ARG A 112 0.20 1.45 -20.41
CA ARG A 112 -0.80 2.23 -19.66
C ARG A 112 -0.56 2.05 -18.18
N HIS A 113 -0.72 3.12 -17.41
CA HIS A 113 -0.48 3.11 -15.97
C HIS A 113 -1.71 3.60 -15.20
N LEU A 114 -1.95 2.96 -14.07
CA LEU A 114 -2.83 3.48 -13.02
C LEU A 114 -2.01 3.59 -11.74
N ASP A 115 -1.81 4.81 -11.27
CA ASP A 115 -1.09 5.05 -10.04
C ASP A 115 -2.01 5.58 -8.95
N SER A 116 -1.89 4.95 -7.78
CA SER A 116 -2.44 5.43 -6.52
C SER A 116 -1.39 5.23 -5.43
N PRO A 117 -1.56 5.86 -4.25
CA PRO A 117 -0.66 5.62 -3.12
C PRO A 117 -0.60 4.16 -2.66
N TRP A 118 -1.65 3.37 -2.95
CA TRP A 118 -1.84 2.01 -2.45
C TRP A 118 -1.60 0.93 -3.51
N VAL A 119 -1.82 1.25 -4.77
CA VAL A 119 -1.67 0.32 -5.89
C VAL A 119 -1.11 1.04 -7.12
N LYS A 120 -0.16 0.39 -7.80
CA LYS A 120 0.30 0.75 -9.13
C LYS A 120 -0.02 -0.38 -10.09
N LEU A 121 -0.73 -0.09 -11.17
CA LEU A 121 -1.01 -1.03 -12.24
C LEU A 121 -0.30 -0.57 -13.50
N THR A 122 0.32 -1.51 -14.20
CA THR A 122 0.94 -1.28 -15.50
C THR A 122 0.46 -2.34 -16.46
N PHE A 123 0.06 -1.91 -17.64
CA PHE A 123 -0.43 -2.76 -18.72
C PHE A 123 0.49 -2.56 -19.91
N SER A 124 1.14 -3.63 -20.36
CA SER A 124 1.96 -3.60 -21.57
C SER A 124 1.51 -4.69 -22.52
N HIS A 125 1.60 -4.42 -23.82
CA HIS A 125 1.17 -5.34 -24.87
C HIS A 125 2.29 -5.50 -25.90
N SER A 126 3.13 -6.53 -25.77
CA SER A 126 4.07 -6.98 -26.82
C SER A 126 4.91 -8.19 -26.34
N PRO A 127 4.85 -9.38 -26.98
CA PRO A 127 3.82 -9.90 -27.88
C PRO A 127 2.57 -10.43 -27.15
N THR A 128 2.59 -10.46 -25.82
CA THR A 128 1.48 -10.90 -24.96
C THR A 128 1.03 -9.75 -24.05
N ILE A 129 -0.20 -9.84 -23.54
CA ILE A 129 -0.68 -8.94 -22.50
C ILE A 129 0.06 -9.27 -21.20
N VAL A 130 0.78 -8.30 -20.66
CA VAL A 130 1.38 -8.39 -19.33
C VAL A 130 0.71 -7.37 -18.43
N VAL A 131 0.07 -7.85 -17.37
CA VAL A 131 -0.44 -7.02 -16.29
C VAL A 131 0.52 -7.10 -15.12
N ARG A 132 1.03 -5.95 -14.71
CA ARG A 132 1.84 -5.81 -13.50
C ARG A 132 1.06 -5.00 -12.48
N ALA A 133 0.80 -5.61 -11.32
CA ALA A 133 0.13 -4.95 -10.20
C ALA A 133 1.06 -4.92 -9.00
N VAL A 134 1.28 -3.73 -8.44
CA VAL A 134 2.07 -3.54 -7.22
C VAL A 134 1.18 -2.97 -6.14
N PHE A 135 0.98 -3.78 -5.12
CA PHE A 135 0.22 -3.48 -3.93
C PHE A 135 1.17 -3.03 -2.83
N LEU A 136 1.02 -1.78 -2.39
CA LEU A 136 1.88 -1.19 -1.37
C LEU A 136 1.18 -1.22 -0.01
N TRP A 137 1.83 -1.86 0.96
CA TRP A 137 1.50 -1.73 2.38
C TRP A 137 2.51 -0.78 3.03
N SER A 138 2.12 0.48 3.25
CA SER A 138 2.99 1.50 3.83
C SER A 138 2.42 2.05 5.13
N GLU A 139 3.12 1.82 6.23
CA GLU A 139 2.75 2.36 7.56
C GLU A 139 2.67 3.88 7.56
N ARG A 140 3.62 4.56 6.91
CA ARG A 140 3.60 6.02 6.75
C ARG A 140 2.37 6.50 5.99
N GLN A 141 1.98 5.79 4.92
CA GLN A 141 0.79 6.14 4.15
C GLN A 141 -0.49 5.94 4.97
N PHE A 142 -0.57 4.89 5.79
CA PHE A 142 -1.75 4.68 6.65
C PHE A 142 -1.89 5.84 7.64
N LEU A 143 -0.80 6.20 8.31
CA LEU A 143 -0.80 7.31 9.26
C LEU A 143 -1.12 8.64 8.60
N PHE A 144 -0.64 8.87 7.38
CA PHE A 144 -0.94 10.08 6.62
C PHE A 144 -2.42 10.17 6.26
N ASP A 145 -3.01 9.08 5.77
CA ASP A 145 -4.44 9.03 5.46
C ASP A 145 -5.28 9.25 6.72
N GLN A 146 -4.88 8.69 7.87
CA GLN A 146 -5.52 8.96 9.16
C GLN A 146 -5.39 10.43 9.59
N ALA A 147 -4.22 11.04 9.38
CA ALA A 147 -3.98 12.45 9.65
C ALA A 147 -4.95 13.34 8.84
N LEU A 148 -5.06 13.07 7.53
CA LEU A 148 -5.98 13.78 6.64
C LEU A 148 -7.45 13.61 7.08
N MET A 149 -7.88 12.39 7.37
CA MET A 149 -9.23 12.11 7.84
C MET A 149 -9.54 12.76 9.19
N SER A 150 -8.52 13.00 10.02
CA SER A 150 -8.64 13.71 11.29
C SER A 150 -8.62 15.23 11.13
N GLY A 151 -8.59 15.74 9.89
CA GLY A 151 -8.62 17.18 9.58
C GLY A 151 -7.25 17.85 9.57
N ILE A 152 -6.15 17.11 9.70
CA ILE A 152 -4.80 17.67 9.56
C ILE A 152 -4.59 17.98 8.07
N ARG A 153 -4.44 19.27 7.75
CA ARG A 153 -4.22 19.71 6.38
C ARG A 153 -2.79 19.40 5.96
N ALA A 154 -2.63 18.46 5.04
CA ALA A 154 -1.35 18.13 4.43
C ALA A 154 -1.53 17.94 2.93
N SER A 155 -0.52 18.34 2.15
CA SER A 155 -0.48 18.03 0.72
C SER A 155 0.21 16.68 0.52
N PRO A 156 -0.24 15.85 -0.43
CA PRO A 156 0.46 14.61 -0.75
C PRO A 156 1.83 14.96 -1.35
N THR A 157 2.91 14.74 -0.58
CA THR A 157 4.28 14.93 -1.04
C THR A 157 4.93 13.60 -1.31
N ASN A 158 5.07 13.21 -2.58
CA ASN A 158 5.81 12.02 -3.03
C ASN A 158 5.37 10.70 -2.35
N PRO A 159 5.83 9.52 -2.79
CA PRO A 159 5.62 8.31 -1.99
C PRO A 159 6.25 8.49 -0.61
N LEU A 160 5.46 8.31 0.44
CA LEU A 160 5.96 8.41 1.81
C LEU A 160 6.92 7.25 2.09
N LEU A 161 8.20 7.60 2.22
CA LEU A 161 9.26 6.65 2.51
C LEU A 161 9.38 6.40 4.02
N PRO A 162 9.91 5.22 4.41
CA PRO A 162 10.27 4.93 5.79
C PRO A 162 11.29 5.93 6.34
N ILE A 163 11.15 6.26 7.63
CA ILE A 163 12.02 7.21 8.34
C ILE A 163 13.26 6.48 8.83
N ASP A 164 14.43 7.12 8.75
CA ASP A 164 15.64 6.65 9.43
C ASP A 164 15.44 6.62 10.94
N GLU A 165 15.85 5.53 11.61
CA GLU A 165 15.69 5.37 13.06
C GLU A 165 16.20 6.58 13.88
N PRO A 166 17.39 7.16 13.63
CA PRO A 166 17.83 8.36 14.35
C PRO A 166 16.91 9.56 14.20
N ILE A 167 16.28 9.73 13.03
CA ILE A 167 15.34 10.83 12.77
C ILE A 167 14.04 10.59 13.54
N PHE A 168 13.57 9.34 13.57
CA PHE A 168 12.37 8.98 14.32
C PHE A 168 12.55 9.23 15.83
N GLU A 169 13.69 8.82 16.39
CA GLU A 169 14.02 9.09 17.80
C GLU A 169 14.13 10.59 18.10
N GLN A 170 14.65 11.39 17.16
CA GLN A 170 14.63 12.84 17.30
C GLN A 170 13.21 13.41 17.31
N PHE A 171 12.30 12.92 16.47
CA PHE A 171 10.89 13.33 16.51
C PHE A 171 10.23 12.97 17.85
N VAL A 172 10.50 11.77 18.38
CA VAL A 172 10.02 11.34 19.70
C VAL A 172 10.48 12.32 20.78
N LYS A 173 11.77 12.66 20.80
CA LYS A 173 12.34 13.62 21.75
C LYS A 173 11.69 15.01 21.62
N ASP A 174 11.62 15.54 20.40
CA ASP A 174 11.02 16.85 20.14
C ASP A 174 9.58 16.91 20.65
N TYR A 175 8.81 15.84 20.47
CA TYR A 175 7.43 15.76 20.93
C TYR A 175 7.35 15.69 22.47
N ILE A 176 8.17 14.87 23.12
CA ILE A 176 8.21 14.77 24.59
C ILE A 176 8.51 16.14 25.20
N ASP A 177 9.58 16.79 24.74
CA ASP A 177 10.05 18.07 25.28
C ASP A 177 9.02 19.18 25.07
N SER A 178 8.26 19.12 23.98
CA SER A 178 7.32 20.18 23.60
C SER A 178 5.90 19.95 24.08
N VAL A 179 5.47 18.71 24.31
CA VAL A 179 4.07 18.38 24.63
C VAL A 179 3.95 17.74 26.00
N LEU A 180 4.81 16.78 26.34
CA LEU A 180 4.65 15.98 27.57
C LEU A 180 5.31 16.61 28.80
N LEU A 181 6.42 17.34 28.62
CA LEU A 181 7.18 17.94 29.73
C LEU A 181 6.84 19.41 30.00
N VAL A 182 5.86 19.98 29.28
CA VAL A 182 5.50 21.39 29.43
C VAL A 182 4.72 21.61 30.75
N PRO A 183 5.19 22.49 31.65
CA PRO A 183 4.63 22.60 33.01
C PRO A 183 3.27 23.28 33.12
N SER A 184 2.82 24.04 32.11
CA SER A 184 1.61 24.88 32.19
C SER A 184 0.57 24.55 31.10
N PRO A 185 -0.73 24.47 31.44
CA PRO A 185 -1.84 24.29 30.48
C PRO A 185 -1.89 25.33 29.35
N GLU A 186 -1.43 26.56 29.60
CA GLU A 186 -1.41 27.65 28.61
C GLU A 186 -0.31 27.43 27.56
N ALA A 187 0.82 26.87 27.98
CA ALA A 187 1.89 26.47 27.05
C ALA A 187 1.53 25.19 26.29
N VAL A 188 0.72 24.30 26.88
CA VAL A 188 0.16 23.10 26.22
C VAL A 188 -0.83 23.47 25.11
N SER A 189 -1.55 24.59 25.20
CA SER A 189 -2.47 25.04 24.14
C SER A 189 -1.75 25.75 22.98
N ALA A 190 -0.60 26.39 23.23
CA ALA A 190 0.24 26.98 22.19
C ALA A 190 1.16 25.95 21.49
N SER A 191 1.58 24.89 22.21
CA SER A 191 2.54 23.88 21.75
C SER A 191 2.14 23.11 20.48
N PRO A 192 0.89 22.65 20.28
CA PRO A 192 0.46 21.91 19.09
C PRO A 192 0.78 22.65 17.78
N THR A 193 0.70 23.98 17.80
CA THR A 193 0.96 24.83 16.62
C THR A 193 2.44 24.97 16.29
N SER A 194 3.34 24.78 17.28
CA SER A 194 4.80 24.87 17.08
C SER A 194 5.41 23.50 16.74
N ILE A 195 4.91 22.42 17.35
CA ILE A 195 5.41 21.06 17.09
C ILE A 195 4.92 20.51 15.75
N SER A 196 3.70 20.87 15.32
CA SER A 196 3.17 20.49 13.99
C SER A 196 3.95 21.06 12.81
N LYS A 197 4.80 22.07 13.03
CA LYS A 197 5.72 22.60 12.02
C LYS A 197 7.04 21.82 11.93
N ARG A 198 7.39 21.05 12.97
CA ARG A 198 8.64 20.27 13.05
C ARG A 198 8.44 18.79 12.72
N LEU A 199 7.26 18.26 13.03
CA LEU A 199 6.93 16.87 12.77
C LEU A 199 6.18 16.73 11.44
N PRO A 200 6.47 15.68 10.66
CA PRO A 200 5.60 15.28 9.57
C PRO A 200 4.16 15.07 10.06
N PRO A 201 3.14 15.42 9.27
CA PRO A 201 1.73 15.33 9.67
C PRO A 201 1.30 13.94 10.19
N ASP A 202 1.80 12.89 9.55
CA ASP A 202 1.51 11.50 9.88
C ASP A 202 2.15 11.07 11.22
N ILE A 203 3.35 11.58 11.52
CA ILE A 203 4.05 11.34 12.78
C ILE A 203 3.42 12.14 13.91
N PHE A 204 3.07 13.40 13.65
CA PHE A 204 2.34 14.22 14.61
C PHE A 204 1.00 13.58 14.97
N TRP A 205 0.26 13.07 13.98
CA TRP A 205 -0.98 12.35 14.23
C TRP A 205 -0.75 11.11 15.10
N LEU A 206 0.24 10.27 14.77
CA LEU A 206 0.57 9.08 15.54
C LEU A 206 0.86 9.41 17.00
N PHE A 207 1.72 10.41 17.24
CA PHE A 207 2.11 10.78 18.60
C PHE A 207 0.94 11.39 19.37
N SER A 208 0.10 12.19 18.73
CA SER A 208 -1.09 12.79 19.37
C SER A 208 -2.16 11.76 19.73
N ASN A 209 -2.19 10.62 19.02
CA ASN A 209 -3.13 9.52 19.26
C ASN A 209 -2.53 8.39 20.12
N ALA A 210 -1.25 8.50 20.50
CA ALA A 210 -0.65 7.63 21.50
C ALA A 210 -1.12 8.02 22.91
N LEU A 211 -1.01 7.11 23.88
CA LEU A 211 -1.28 7.45 25.28
C LEU A 211 -0.23 8.49 25.75
N GLN A 212 -0.68 9.69 26.14
CA GLN A 212 0.20 10.76 26.59
C GLN A 212 0.67 10.50 28.01
N THR A 213 1.85 9.89 28.17
CA THR A 213 2.40 9.52 29.48
C THR A 213 3.92 9.64 29.51
N THR A 214 4.46 10.04 30.65
CA THR A 214 5.90 10.04 30.96
C THR A 214 6.31 8.83 31.80
N ARG A 215 5.36 7.93 32.12
CA ARG A 215 5.64 6.67 32.84
C ARG A 215 6.25 5.65 31.87
N GLY A 216 7.56 5.68 31.74
CA GLY A 216 8.34 4.81 30.87
C GLY A 216 8.64 5.43 29.50
N PRO A 217 9.29 4.68 28.58
CA PRO A 217 9.70 5.20 27.29
C PRO A 217 8.48 5.43 26.38
N PHE A 218 8.30 6.68 25.92
CA PHE A 218 7.19 7.05 25.04
C PHE A 218 7.21 6.29 23.71
N SER A 219 8.40 5.94 23.20
CA SER A 219 8.56 5.13 21.97
C SER A 219 7.83 3.79 22.04
N ALA A 220 7.81 3.12 23.20
CA ALA A 220 7.07 1.86 23.38
C ALA A 220 5.55 2.06 23.32
N ILE A 221 5.06 3.21 23.77
CA ILE A 221 3.65 3.58 23.69
C ILE A 221 3.26 3.91 22.25
N VAL A 222 4.11 4.65 21.55
CA VAL A 222 3.96 4.96 20.12
C VAL A 222 3.92 3.68 19.28
N ALA A 223 4.78 2.69 19.56
CA ALA A 223 4.76 1.41 18.85
C ALA A 223 3.42 0.66 19.01
N ARG A 224 2.82 0.69 20.20
CA ARG A 224 1.48 0.12 20.43
C ARG A 224 0.39 0.88 19.69
N ALA A 225 0.46 2.21 19.69
CA ALA A 225 -0.48 3.05 18.95
C ALA A 225 -0.41 2.78 17.45
N LEU A 226 0.80 2.63 16.90
CA LEU A 226 1.05 2.25 15.52
C LEU A 226 0.43 0.89 15.20
N SER A 227 0.74 -0.13 15.99
CA SER A 227 0.17 -1.48 15.80
C SER A 227 -1.36 -1.47 15.81
N SER A 228 -1.97 -0.70 16.72
CA SER A 228 -3.42 -0.53 16.76
C SER A 228 -3.98 0.20 15.52
N ALA A 229 -3.32 1.28 15.08
CA ALA A 229 -3.73 2.04 13.90
C ALA A 229 -3.64 1.19 12.63
N VAL A 230 -2.53 0.46 12.45
CA VAL A 230 -2.33 -0.48 11.34
C VAL A 230 -3.35 -1.61 11.37
N GLY A 231 -3.61 -2.18 12.54
CA GLY A 231 -4.64 -3.22 12.70
C GLY A 231 -6.04 -2.75 12.31
N LYS A 232 -6.41 -1.51 12.66
CA LYS A 232 -7.68 -0.89 12.24
C LYS A 232 -7.71 -0.62 10.73
N ALA A 233 -6.62 -0.11 10.17
CA ALA A 233 -6.51 0.15 8.74
C ALA A 233 -6.62 -1.16 7.91
N ALA A 234 -6.06 -2.25 8.42
CA ALA A 234 -6.17 -3.58 7.81
C ALA A 234 -7.62 -4.04 7.64
N ILE A 235 -8.51 -3.66 8.55
CA ILE A 235 -9.96 -3.98 8.48
C ILE A 235 -10.64 -3.18 7.36
N GLY A 236 -10.17 -1.97 7.06
CA GLY A 236 -10.70 -1.11 5.99
C GLY A 236 -10.25 -1.50 4.58
N MET A 237 -9.33 -2.46 4.44
CA MET A 237 -8.78 -2.88 3.15
C MET A 237 -9.75 -3.48 2.12
N PRO A 238 -10.96 -3.99 2.47
CA PRO A 238 -11.99 -4.28 1.46
C PRO A 238 -12.33 -3.07 0.58
N LEU A 239 -11.96 -1.84 0.96
CA LEU A 239 -12.05 -0.66 0.10
C LEU A 239 -11.14 -0.73 -1.12
N ILE A 240 -9.94 -1.34 -1.03
CA ILE A 240 -9.07 -1.56 -2.19
C ILE A 240 -9.73 -2.57 -3.14
N ILE A 241 -10.32 -3.64 -2.59
CA ILE A 241 -11.10 -4.60 -3.37
C ILE A 241 -12.31 -3.92 -4.03
N ASN A 242 -13.06 -3.10 -3.29
CA ASN A 242 -14.15 -2.30 -3.83
C ASN A 242 -13.68 -1.26 -4.85
N LEU A 243 -12.46 -0.74 -4.77
CA LEU A 243 -11.85 0.13 -5.78
C LEU A 243 -11.49 -0.66 -7.04
N LEU A 244 -11.03 -1.90 -6.90
CA LEU A 244 -10.86 -2.81 -8.03
C LEU A 244 -12.24 -3.06 -8.69
N ASP A 245 -13.25 -3.39 -7.90
CA ASP A 245 -14.59 -3.77 -8.38
C ASP A 245 -15.42 -2.58 -8.91
N LYS A 246 -15.58 -1.46 -8.18
CA LYS A 246 -16.42 -0.31 -8.61
C LYS A 246 -15.94 0.35 -9.91
N THR A 247 -14.68 0.17 -10.24
CA THR A 247 -14.14 0.73 -11.48
C THR A 247 -14.59 -0.02 -12.72
N GLU A 248 -15.27 -1.16 -12.56
CA GLU A 248 -16.01 -1.93 -13.57
C GLU A 248 -17.23 -1.17 -14.09
N GLN A 249 -17.98 -0.50 -13.21
CA GLN A 249 -19.23 0.19 -13.57
C GLN A 249 -19.00 1.43 -14.43
N CYS A 250 -17.83 2.07 -14.34
CA CYS A 250 -17.50 3.26 -15.13
C CYS A 250 -17.06 2.97 -16.56
N VAL A 251 -16.71 1.72 -16.89
CA VAL A 251 -16.26 1.35 -18.26
C VAL A 251 -17.41 0.79 -19.11
N HIS A 252 -18.50 0.35 -18.49
CA HIS A 252 -19.72 -0.10 -19.18
C HIS A 252 -20.74 1.02 -19.43
N GLY A 253 -20.43 2.27 -19.05
CA GLY A 253 -21.20 3.44 -19.47
C GLY A 253 -20.72 3.93 -20.83
N GLU A 254 -21.33 3.44 -21.91
CA GLU A 254 -21.51 4.29 -23.09
C GLU A 254 -22.27 5.57 -22.66
N PRO A 255 -22.02 6.74 -23.27
CA PRO A 255 -22.92 7.89 -23.13
C PRO A 255 -24.35 7.54 -23.55
#